data_AF-A0A2H6KG85-F1
#
_entry.id   AF-A0A2H6KG85-F1
#
_cell.length_a   1.000
_cell.length_b   1.000
_cell.length_c   1.000
_cell.angle_alpha   90.00
_cell.angle_beta   90.00
_cell.angle_gamma   90.00
#
_symmetry.space_group_name_H-M   'P 1'
#
loop_
_entity.id
_entity.type
_entity.pdbx_description
1 polymer ?
#
loop_
_entity_poly.entity_id
_entity_poly.type
_entity_poly.pdbx_seq_one_letter_code
_entity_poly.pdbx_strand_id
1 'polypeptide(L)'
;MLHWLVGLTELGYIGIIIEYVKSILKEFNKDVSQTSAALDITEKPYTLEASHVAGTLTEACHYAANVLYRIKHKDNSKVVPMPDFSSEYSKFRYSTDPACLLCHLRDYVYACYHQLAFLRSQCSRVCQQGGWQDCPYGRDAKMSPLQAFLTDAPDSKFETHPFDPCNICLKSRVNMGFTKDDLPTPNETGSHIHTILTPSCGGDDPLLILCSYLNCLTRRTPRTTGELVSFFHNFGNELQASSQLSRLGSALSKSHDDCPDWDRLGDADLNAIKDVRGSGTPNSNHNNGHPKTLSTLLGCGITNVNCPQHMKPITYRAYALYSTAFVHHYLSWVAYLSDRLWESLEKLSIDMKKHYGTKCLSLHQCPEALPLLYTHGFTAPEGTLQSRISCSKVSAKLEAVVSGKPIADLITCMDNFLIGIRAPFLFAITTLWLIATLYIAHSLLYRIDVLRIRSHLTTRASHLIDVKALLAGSRRMLSLYKDVDYFDDDFHS
;
A
#
# COMPACT_ATOMS: atom_id res chain seq x y z
N MET A 1 6.11 -8.95 -19.71
CA MET A 1 4.74 -8.50 -19.33
C MET A 1 3.96 -7.88 -20.48
N LEU A 2 4.57 -7.05 -21.34
CA LEU A 2 3.87 -6.51 -22.52
C LEU A 2 3.30 -7.64 -23.40
N HIS A 3 4.09 -8.68 -23.69
CA HIS A 3 3.61 -9.87 -24.39
C HIS A 3 2.43 -10.57 -23.69
N TRP A 4 2.39 -10.55 -22.35
CA TRP A 4 1.27 -11.13 -21.59
C TRP A 4 -0.02 -10.31 -21.77
N LEU A 5 0.08 -8.97 -21.80
CA LEU A 5 -1.08 -8.12 -22.09
C LEU A 5 -1.59 -8.35 -23.52
N VAL A 6 -0.70 -8.51 -24.51
CA VAL A 6 -1.11 -8.84 -25.89
C VAL A 6 -1.88 -10.17 -25.92
N GLY A 7 -1.35 -11.23 -25.30
CA GLY A 7 -2.02 -12.53 -25.28
C GLY A 7 -3.37 -12.52 -24.56
N LEU A 8 -3.59 -11.61 -23.61
CA LEU A 8 -4.87 -11.48 -22.92
C LEU A 8 -6.03 -11.08 -23.87
N THR A 9 -5.74 -10.29 -24.90
CA THR A 9 -6.70 -9.94 -25.95
C THR A 9 -6.85 -11.09 -26.95
N GLU A 10 -5.74 -11.60 -27.48
CA GLU A 10 -5.74 -12.64 -28.52
C GLU A 10 -6.38 -13.96 -28.05
N LEU A 11 -6.22 -14.32 -26.77
CA LEU A 11 -6.79 -15.53 -26.18
C LEU A 11 -8.20 -15.33 -25.59
N GLY A 12 -8.77 -14.12 -25.70
CA GLY A 12 -10.16 -13.86 -25.28
C GLY A 12 -10.41 -13.76 -23.76
N TYR A 13 -9.36 -13.59 -22.94
CA TYR A 13 -9.49 -13.51 -21.48
C TYR A 13 -10.15 -12.22 -20.98
N ILE A 14 -10.22 -11.18 -21.82
CA ILE A 14 -10.92 -9.92 -21.51
C ILE A 14 -12.36 -10.19 -21.06
N GLY A 15 -13.09 -11.07 -21.76
CA GLY A 15 -14.48 -11.38 -21.41
C GLY A 15 -14.64 -11.98 -20.01
N ILE A 16 -13.72 -12.86 -19.61
CA ILE A 16 -13.72 -13.49 -18.28
C ILE A 16 -13.51 -12.44 -17.19
N ILE A 17 -12.55 -11.54 -17.40
CA ILE A 17 -12.26 -10.45 -16.46
C ILE A 17 -13.47 -9.51 -16.32
N ILE A 18 -14.13 -9.17 -17.43
CA ILE A 18 -15.29 -8.27 -17.42
C ILE A 18 -16.45 -8.87 -16.63
N GLU A 19 -16.79 -10.12 -16.86
CA GLU A 19 -17.89 -10.77 -16.13
C GLU A 19 -17.57 -10.85 -14.63
N TYR A 20 -16.31 -11.10 -14.28
CA TYR A 20 -15.88 -11.07 -12.89
C TYR A 20 -15.94 -9.66 -12.28
N VAL A 21 -15.49 -8.62 -12.98
CA VAL A 21 -15.61 -7.22 -12.53
C VAL A 21 -17.08 -6.82 -12.36
N LYS A 22 -17.98 -7.23 -13.26
CA LYS A 22 -19.44 -7.03 -13.09
C LYS A 22 -19.94 -7.69 -11.81
N SER A 23 -19.47 -8.91 -11.50
CA SER A 23 -19.83 -9.61 -10.26
C SER A 23 -19.37 -8.84 -9.03
N ILE A 24 -18.11 -8.37 -9.03
CA ILE A 24 -17.54 -7.56 -7.94
C ILE A 24 -18.35 -6.26 -7.73
N LEU A 25 -18.64 -5.53 -8.82
CA LEU A 25 -19.40 -4.27 -8.73
C LEU A 25 -20.81 -4.50 -8.17
N LYS A 26 -21.47 -5.61 -8.57
CA LYS A 26 -22.78 -5.99 -8.01
C LYS A 26 -22.70 -6.32 -6.53
N GLU A 27 -21.61 -6.96 -6.08
CA GLU A 27 -21.41 -7.28 -4.67
C GLU A 27 -21.25 -6.01 -3.85
N PHE A 28 -20.39 -5.08 -4.28
CA PHE A 28 -20.22 -3.79 -3.60
C PHE A 28 -21.52 -2.99 -3.50
N ASN A 29 -22.38 -3.06 -4.52
CA ASN A 29 -23.62 -2.28 -4.53
C ASN A 29 -24.74 -2.90 -3.68
N LYS A 30 -24.68 -4.21 -3.38
CA LYS A 30 -25.57 -4.82 -2.38
C LYS A 30 -25.31 -4.25 -0.98
N ASP A 31 -24.04 -4.00 -0.66
CA ASP A 31 -23.64 -3.46 0.64
C ASP A 31 -24.05 -1.98 0.81
N VAL A 32 -24.21 -1.24 -0.29
CA VAL A 32 -24.51 0.21 -0.28
C VAL A 32 -25.98 0.53 -0.67
N SER A 33 -26.84 -0.48 -0.82
CA SER A 33 -28.26 -0.30 -1.24
C SER A 33 -28.43 0.48 -2.56
N GLN A 34 -27.45 0.42 -3.47
CA GLN A 34 -27.47 1.11 -4.76
C GLN A 34 -27.96 0.17 -5.88
N THR A 35 -28.79 0.68 -6.80
CA THR A 35 -29.43 -0.10 -7.87
C THR A 35 -28.63 -0.21 -9.17
N SER A 36 -27.57 0.56 -9.36
CA SER A 36 -26.76 0.54 -10.60
C SER A 36 -25.62 -0.48 -10.50
N ALA A 37 -25.11 -1.00 -11.61
CA ALA A 37 -23.90 -1.85 -11.66
C ALA A 37 -22.62 -1.00 -11.86
N ALA A 38 -22.56 0.14 -11.18
CA ALA A 38 -21.51 1.14 -11.31
C ALA A 38 -20.98 1.57 -9.93
N LEU A 39 -19.73 2.02 -9.87
CA LEU A 39 -19.07 2.50 -8.66
C LEU A 39 -18.82 4.00 -8.78
N ASP A 40 -19.33 4.80 -7.84
CA ASP A 40 -19.07 6.24 -7.81
C ASP A 40 -17.60 6.52 -7.47
N ILE A 41 -16.93 7.35 -8.28
CA ILE A 41 -15.50 7.69 -8.15
C ILE A 41 -15.26 9.21 -8.17
N THR A 42 -14.13 9.66 -7.61
CA THR A 42 -13.79 11.09 -7.46
C THR A 42 -13.34 11.76 -8.76
N GLU A 43 -12.70 11.03 -9.66
CA GLU A 43 -12.25 11.54 -10.95
C GLU A 43 -13.16 11.07 -12.10
N LYS A 44 -13.09 11.75 -13.26
CA LYS A 44 -13.82 11.35 -14.46
C LYS A 44 -13.53 9.89 -14.82
N PRO A 45 -14.55 9.09 -15.21
CA PRO A 45 -15.92 9.46 -15.57
C PRO A 45 -16.92 9.67 -14.41
N TYR A 46 -16.47 9.74 -13.15
CA TYR A 46 -17.29 9.83 -11.92
C TYR A 46 -18.11 8.58 -11.59
N THR A 47 -18.29 7.67 -12.56
CA THR A 47 -18.93 6.37 -12.39
C THR A 47 -18.11 5.31 -13.13
N LEU A 48 -17.57 4.35 -12.39
CA LEU A 48 -16.78 3.26 -12.94
C LEU A 48 -17.67 2.06 -13.22
N GLU A 49 -17.64 1.58 -14.45
CA GLU A 49 -18.41 0.42 -14.90
C GLU A 49 -17.45 -0.63 -15.47
N ALA A 50 -17.90 -1.87 -15.56
CA ALA A 50 -17.13 -2.93 -16.19
C ALA A 50 -16.81 -2.64 -17.67
N SER A 51 -17.67 -1.88 -18.36
CA SER A 51 -17.46 -1.40 -19.74
C SER A 51 -16.27 -0.45 -19.85
N HIS A 52 -16.09 0.46 -18.89
CA HIS A 52 -14.93 1.34 -18.81
C HIS A 52 -13.64 0.55 -18.62
N VAL A 53 -13.63 -0.41 -17.68
CA VAL A 53 -12.47 -1.29 -17.46
C VAL A 53 -12.15 -2.11 -18.71
N ALA A 54 -13.17 -2.64 -19.40
CA ALA A 54 -13.02 -3.39 -20.65
C ALA A 54 -12.37 -2.56 -21.77
N GLY A 55 -12.87 -1.34 -21.98
CA GLY A 55 -12.37 -0.41 -22.99
C GLY A 55 -10.90 -0.08 -22.73
N THR A 56 -10.59 0.36 -21.51
CA THR A 56 -9.20 0.71 -21.14
C THR A 56 -8.27 -0.50 -21.16
N LEU A 57 -8.75 -1.70 -20.80
CA LEU A 57 -7.96 -2.93 -20.90
C LEU A 57 -7.62 -3.25 -22.36
N THR A 58 -8.59 -3.14 -23.26
CA THR A 58 -8.39 -3.34 -24.69
C THR A 58 -7.40 -2.31 -25.26
N GLU A 59 -7.54 -1.04 -24.88
CA GLU A 59 -6.60 0.03 -25.24
C GLU A 59 -5.18 -0.23 -24.71
N ALA A 60 -5.04 -0.68 -23.46
CA ALA A 60 -3.77 -1.03 -22.85
C ALA A 60 -3.09 -2.21 -23.55
N CYS A 61 -3.85 -3.22 -23.99
CA CYS A 61 -3.35 -4.34 -24.77
C CYS A 61 -2.85 -3.88 -26.16
N HIS A 62 -3.63 -3.05 -26.86
CA HIS A 62 -3.19 -2.45 -28.13
C HIS A 62 -1.96 -1.55 -27.94
N TYR A 63 -1.91 -0.79 -26.86
CA TYR A 63 -0.76 0.03 -26.51
C TYR A 63 0.49 -0.83 -26.28
N ALA A 64 0.37 -1.93 -25.51
CA ALA A 64 1.48 -2.86 -25.29
C ALA A 64 2.01 -3.47 -26.60
N ALA A 65 1.09 -3.88 -27.47
CA ALA A 65 1.38 -4.34 -28.83
C ALA A 65 2.14 -3.30 -29.66
N ASN A 66 1.66 -2.06 -29.66
CA ASN A 66 2.29 -0.94 -30.38
C ASN A 66 3.68 -0.61 -29.83
N VAL A 67 3.87 -0.63 -28.51
CA VAL A 67 5.17 -0.42 -27.87
C VAL A 67 6.18 -1.48 -28.31
N LEU A 68 5.79 -2.76 -28.27
CA LEU A 68 6.66 -3.87 -28.73
C LEU A 68 7.03 -3.72 -30.20
N TYR A 69 6.06 -3.41 -31.06
CA TYR A 69 6.28 -3.23 -32.49
C TYR A 69 7.23 -2.06 -32.77
N ARG A 70 6.96 -0.87 -32.22
CA ARG A 70 7.72 0.35 -32.51
C ARG A 70 9.11 0.36 -31.88
N ILE A 71 9.33 -0.36 -30.77
CA ILE A 71 10.68 -0.53 -30.23
C ILE A 71 11.57 -1.25 -31.24
N LYS A 72 11.07 -2.30 -31.88
CA LYS A 72 11.82 -3.11 -32.85
C LYS A 72 11.89 -2.48 -34.25
N HIS A 73 10.81 -1.83 -34.68
CA HIS A 73 10.66 -1.31 -36.03
C HIS A 73 10.58 0.22 -36.02
N LYS A 74 11.61 0.86 -36.59
CA LYS A 74 11.67 2.31 -36.82
C LYS A 74 10.71 2.70 -37.95
N ASP A 75 9.44 2.95 -37.61
CA ASP A 75 8.37 3.48 -38.49
C ASP A 75 8.46 3.06 -39.97
N ASN A 76 7.86 1.92 -40.31
CA ASN A 76 7.55 1.64 -41.71
C ASN A 76 6.22 2.33 -42.06
N SER A 77 6.25 3.25 -43.03
CA SER A 77 5.09 3.90 -43.66
C SER A 77 4.13 2.94 -44.36
N LYS A 78 4.37 1.62 -44.27
CA LYS A 78 3.48 0.57 -44.73
C LYS A 78 2.70 0.08 -43.52
N VAL A 79 1.38 -0.02 -43.67
CA VAL A 79 0.51 -0.74 -42.73
C VAL A 79 0.98 -2.20 -42.71
N VAL A 80 1.96 -2.50 -41.85
CA VAL A 80 2.35 -3.88 -41.56
C VAL A 80 1.27 -4.39 -40.60
N PRO A 81 0.64 -5.55 -40.88
CA PRO A 81 -0.26 -6.16 -39.92
C PRO A 81 0.47 -6.33 -38.58
N MET A 82 -0.26 -6.19 -37.47
CA MET A 82 0.33 -6.36 -36.13
C MET A 82 1.18 -7.64 -36.10
N PRO A 83 2.42 -7.58 -35.57
CA PRO A 83 3.27 -8.76 -35.53
C PRO A 83 2.58 -9.89 -34.78
N ASP A 84 2.73 -11.11 -35.31
CA ASP A 84 2.27 -12.29 -34.59
C ASP A 84 3.17 -12.53 -33.38
N PHE A 85 2.63 -12.28 -32.20
CA PHE A 85 3.28 -12.53 -30.91
C PHE A 85 2.90 -13.90 -30.32
N SER A 86 2.25 -14.78 -31.09
CA SER A 86 1.71 -16.08 -30.61
C SER A 86 2.77 -16.97 -29.97
N SER A 87 3.96 -17.05 -30.56
CA SER A 87 5.06 -17.81 -29.98
C SER A 87 5.52 -17.26 -28.64
N GLU A 88 5.36 -15.95 -28.39
CA GLU A 88 5.78 -15.30 -27.15
C GLU A 88 4.70 -15.38 -26.08
N TYR A 89 3.46 -15.04 -26.41
CA TYR A 89 2.41 -15.02 -25.40
C TYR A 89 1.93 -16.40 -24.98
N SER A 90 2.10 -17.43 -25.82
CA SER A 90 1.81 -18.83 -25.50
C SER A 90 2.72 -19.41 -24.41
N LYS A 91 3.88 -18.80 -24.16
CA LYS A 91 4.79 -19.18 -23.07
C LYS A 91 4.25 -18.82 -21.69
N PHE A 92 3.28 -17.91 -21.61
CA PHE A 92 2.74 -17.45 -20.34
C PHE A 92 1.51 -18.23 -19.90
N ARG A 93 1.35 -18.35 -18.59
CA ARG A 93 0.18 -18.95 -17.96
C ARG A 93 -0.86 -17.87 -17.65
N TYR A 94 -2.09 -18.14 -18.05
CA TYR A 94 -3.28 -17.39 -17.64
C TYR A 94 -4.07 -18.26 -16.67
N SER A 95 -4.56 -17.67 -15.58
CA SER A 95 -5.37 -18.41 -14.61
C SER A 95 -6.76 -18.66 -15.19
N THR A 96 -7.28 -19.87 -15.00
CA THR A 96 -8.69 -20.19 -15.30
C THR A 96 -9.63 -19.64 -14.22
N ASP A 97 -9.13 -19.44 -13.00
CA ASP A 97 -9.86 -18.74 -11.93
C ASP A 97 -9.87 -17.22 -12.21
N PRO A 98 -11.06 -16.59 -12.35
CA PRO A 98 -11.17 -15.16 -12.65
C PRO A 98 -10.58 -14.24 -11.57
N ALA A 99 -10.65 -14.65 -10.30
CA ALA A 99 -10.11 -13.85 -9.19
C ALA A 99 -8.57 -13.80 -9.23
N CYS A 100 -7.91 -14.95 -9.40
CA CYS A 100 -6.48 -15.03 -9.63
C CYS A 100 -6.07 -14.30 -10.92
N LEU A 101 -6.86 -14.40 -11.98
CA LEU A 101 -6.58 -13.69 -13.25
C LEU A 101 -6.59 -12.17 -13.08
N LEU A 102 -7.58 -11.63 -12.36
CA LEU A 102 -7.66 -10.20 -12.05
C LEU A 102 -6.47 -9.75 -11.18
N CYS A 103 -6.05 -10.57 -10.21
CA CYS A 103 -4.85 -10.30 -9.40
C CYS A 103 -3.57 -10.25 -10.24
N HIS A 104 -3.40 -11.18 -11.19
CA HIS A 104 -2.28 -11.17 -12.13
C HIS A 104 -2.32 -9.94 -13.03
N LEU A 105 -3.48 -9.60 -13.58
CA LEU A 105 -3.67 -8.41 -14.40
C LEU A 105 -3.24 -7.15 -13.65
N ARG A 106 -3.72 -6.97 -12.42
CA ARG A 106 -3.32 -5.83 -11.57
C ARG A 106 -1.82 -5.75 -11.38
N ASP A 107 -1.17 -6.85 -10.97
CA ASP A 107 0.25 -6.85 -10.67
C ASP A 107 1.09 -6.59 -11.94
N TYR A 108 0.70 -7.15 -13.09
CA TYR A 108 1.40 -6.95 -14.36
C TYR A 108 1.18 -5.56 -14.97
N VAL A 109 -0.04 -5.03 -14.95
CA VAL A 109 -0.32 -3.66 -15.40
C VAL A 109 0.45 -2.66 -14.54
N TYR A 110 0.45 -2.86 -13.22
CA TYR A 110 1.20 -2.00 -12.30
C TYR A 110 2.70 -2.00 -12.61
N ALA A 111 3.30 -3.19 -12.75
CA ALA A 111 4.72 -3.34 -13.02
C ALA A 111 5.10 -2.80 -14.41
N CYS A 112 4.30 -3.08 -15.44
CA CYS A 112 4.45 -2.49 -16.77
C CYS A 112 4.45 -0.97 -16.71
N TYR A 113 3.43 -0.39 -16.07
CA TYR A 113 3.31 1.06 -15.94
C TYR A 113 4.49 1.65 -15.18
N HIS A 114 4.92 1.04 -14.07
CA HIS A 114 6.06 1.50 -13.29
C HIS A 114 7.34 1.57 -14.14
N GLN A 115 7.64 0.53 -14.91
CA GLN A 115 8.83 0.50 -15.77
C GLN A 115 8.74 1.49 -16.93
N LEU A 116 7.60 1.51 -17.65
CA LEU A 116 7.43 2.38 -18.81
C LEU A 116 7.34 3.86 -18.43
N ALA A 117 6.72 4.21 -17.30
CA ALA A 117 6.66 5.58 -16.82
C ALA A 117 8.05 6.11 -16.42
N PHE A 118 8.87 5.27 -15.78
CA PHE A 118 10.25 5.63 -15.50
C PHE A 118 11.06 5.82 -16.78
N LEU A 119 10.96 4.88 -17.71
CA LEU A 119 11.64 4.95 -19.00
C LEU A 119 11.24 6.20 -19.79
N ARG A 120 9.93 6.50 -19.86
CA ARG A 120 9.39 7.71 -20.50
C ARG A 120 9.94 8.98 -19.86
N SER A 121 9.97 9.04 -18.53
CA SER A 121 10.51 10.17 -17.76
C SER A 121 11.99 10.40 -18.06
N GLN A 122 12.81 9.34 -18.06
CA GLN A 122 14.24 9.46 -18.38
C GLN A 122 14.48 9.85 -19.84
N CYS A 123 13.76 9.25 -20.78
CA CYS A 123 13.89 9.52 -22.21
C CYS A 123 13.40 10.92 -22.63
N SER A 124 12.56 11.58 -21.82
CA SER A 124 12.13 12.96 -22.07
C SER A 124 13.19 14.03 -21.76
N ARG A 125 14.30 13.64 -21.11
CA ARG A 125 15.28 14.56 -20.51
C ARG A 125 16.63 14.46 -21.21
N VAL A 126 17.26 15.60 -21.45
CA VAL A 126 18.60 15.67 -22.05
C VAL A 126 19.70 15.19 -21.09
N CYS A 127 20.84 14.78 -21.65
CA CYS A 127 21.99 14.29 -20.89
C CYS A 127 22.51 15.32 -19.85
N GLN A 128 22.45 16.63 -20.15
CA GLN A 128 22.86 17.69 -19.20
C GLN A 128 21.93 17.80 -17.98
N GLN A 129 20.82 17.07 -17.94
CA GLN A 129 19.92 16.95 -16.79
C GLN A 129 19.96 15.54 -16.17
N GLY A 130 20.81 14.65 -16.68
CA GLY A 130 20.89 13.24 -16.27
C GLY A 130 19.84 12.34 -16.94
N GLY A 131 19.22 12.79 -18.02
CA GLY A 131 18.27 12.00 -18.80
C GLY A 131 18.89 11.21 -19.96
N TRP A 132 18.04 10.48 -20.67
CA TRP A 132 18.42 9.51 -21.71
C TRP A 132 17.96 9.89 -23.12
N GLN A 133 17.48 11.11 -23.34
CA GLN A 133 16.94 11.54 -24.63
C GLN A 133 17.89 11.28 -25.81
N ASP A 134 19.19 11.53 -25.62
CA ASP A 134 20.22 11.35 -26.64
C ASP A 134 20.99 10.02 -26.50
N CYS A 135 20.62 9.17 -25.54
CA CYS A 135 21.28 7.88 -25.36
C CYS A 135 20.92 6.94 -26.52
N PRO A 136 21.90 6.32 -27.20
CA PRO A 136 21.62 5.37 -28.27
C PRO A 136 21.14 4.04 -27.70
N TYR A 137 20.22 3.39 -28.42
CA TYR A 137 19.81 2.02 -28.19
C TYR A 137 19.59 1.30 -29.53
N GLY A 138 19.77 -0.02 -29.55
CA GLY A 138 19.76 -0.79 -30.80
C GLY A 138 20.48 -2.13 -30.65
N ARG A 139 20.39 -2.95 -31.69
CA ARG A 139 21.11 -4.25 -31.75
C ARG A 139 22.61 -4.09 -31.61
N ASP A 140 23.15 -3.10 -32.33
CA ASP A 140 24.58 -2.80 -32.43
C ASP A 140 24.94 -1.45 -31.77
N ALA A 141 24.08 -0.97 -30.86
CA ALA A 141 24.32 0.26 -30.12
C ALA A 141 25.44 0.08 -29.09
N LYS A 142 26.23 1.14 -28.90
CA LYS A 142 27.17 1.20 -27.77
C LYS A 142 26.37 1.11 -26.47
N MET A 143 26.91 0.37 -25.49
CA MET A 143 26.29 0.25 -24.17
C MET A 143 26.11 1.64 -23.54
N SER A 144 24.85 2.04 -23.43
CA SER A 144 24.38 3.29 -22.83
C SER A 144 23.50 2.97 -21.62
N PRO A 145 23.24 3.92 -20.71
CA PRO A 145 22.31 3.69 -19.60
C PRO A 145 20.94 3.19 -20.06
N LEU A 146 20.45 3.71 -21.19
CA LEU A 146 19.20 3.29 -21.81
C LEU A 146 19.27 1.85 -22.33
N GLN A 147 20.32 1.52 -23.10
CA GLN A 147 20.54 0.16 -23.60
C GLN A 147 20.63 -0.85 -22.44
N ALA A 148 21.43 -0.52 -21.41
CA ALA A 148 21.62 -1.36 -20.25
C ALA A 148 20.32 -1.61 -19.48
N PHE A 149 19.46 -0.59 -19.35
CA PHE A 149 18.16 -0.71 -18.71
C PHE A 149 17.18 -1.56 -19.54
N LEU A 150 17.16 -1.41 -20.87
CA LEU A 150 16.29 -2.21 -21.75
C LEU A 150 16.67 -3.69 -21.77
N THR A 151 17.98 -3.99 -21.77
CA THR A 151 18.48 -5.36 -21.86
C THR A 151 18.83 -5.99 -20.51
N ASP A 152 18.51 -5.31 -19.40
CA ASP A 152 18.88 -5.70 -18.04
C ASP A 152 20.36 -6.10 -17.91
N ALA A 153 21.24 -5.32 -18.53
CA ALA A 153 22.67 -5.61 -18.55
C ALA A 153 23.26 -5.46 -17.13
N PRO A 154 24.32 -6.23 -16.77
CA PRO A 154 25.01 -6.08 -15.48
C PRO A 154 25.55 -4.66 -15.21
N ASP A 155 25.82 -3.90 -16.27
CA ASP A 155 26.27 -2.50 -16.19
C ASP A 155 25.14 -1.51 -15.87
N SER A 156 23.88 -1.97 -15.82
CA SER A 156 22.75 -1.16 -15.39
C SER A 156 22.93 -0.74 -13.93
N LYS A 157 22.90 0.56 -13.68
CA LYS A 157 22.94 1.11 -12.32
C LYS A 157 21.63 0.93 -11.56
N PHE A 158 20.57 0.54 -12.26
CA PHE A 158 19.23 0.38 -11.69
C PHE A 158 19.01 -1.09 -11.38
N GLU A 159 18.72 -1.39 -10.12
CA GLU A 159 18.40 -2.74 -9.67
C GLU A 159 17.00 -3.14 -10.13
N THR A 160 16.95 -3.96 -11.17
CA THR A 160 15.76 -4.66 -11.66
C THR A 160 15.88 -6.15 -11.35
N HIS A 161 14.73 -6.82 -11.20
CA HIS A 161 14.66 -8.23 -10.84
C HIS A 161 13.67 -8.98 -11.72
N PRO A 162 13.80 -10.32 -11.85
CA PRO A 162 12.72 -11.14 -12.39
C PRO A 162 11.42 -10.91 -11.59
N PHE A 163 10.28 -10.93 -12.28
CA PHE A 163 9.00 -10.77 -11.60
C PHE A 163 8.75 -11.93 -10.64
N ASP A 164 8.48 -11.61 -9.37
CA ASP A 164 8.14 -12.58 -8.34
C ASP A 164 6.75 -12.26 -7.75
N PRO A 165 5.73 -13.12 -7.97
CA PRO A 165 4.40 -12.93 -7.41
C PRO A 165 4.35 -13.11 -5.88
N CYS A 166 5.31 -13.82 -5.29
CA CYS A 166 5.38 -14.11 -3.86
C CYS A 166 6.15 -13.03 -3.10
N ASN A 167 7.12 -12.37 -3.73
CA ASN A 167 7.88 -11.30 -3.10
C ASN A 167 7.30 -9.92 -3.42
N ILE A 168 6.59 -9.35 -2.45
CA ILE A 168 5.93 -8.05 -2.56
C ILE A 168 6.89 -6.93 -2.99
N CYS A 169 8.16 -6.98 -2.56
CA CYS A 169 9.17 -5.97 -2.87
C CYS A 169 9.73 -6.07 -4.31
N LEU A 170 9.55 -7.20 -4.98
CA LEU A 170 10.04 -7.48 -6.33
C LEU A 170 8.94 -7.38 -7.41
N LYS A 171 7.79 -6.80 -7.06
CA LYS A 171 6.64 -6.66 -7.98
C LYS A 171 6.69 -5.42 -8.87
N SER A 172 7.48 -4.40 -8.54
CA SER A 172 7.49 -3.13 -9.28
C SER A 172 8.74 -2.91 -10.12
N ARG A 173 9.93 -3.23 -9.58
CA ARG A 173 11.24 -3.11 -10.23
C ARG A 173 11.58 -4.36 -11.04
N VAL A 174 10.81 -4.59 -12.09
CA VAL A 174 10.93 -5.79 -12.92
C VAL A 174 11.84 -5.54 -14.10
N ASN A 175 12.61 -6.56 -14.47
CA ASN A 175 13.40 -6.62 -15.69
C ASN A 175 12.58 -6.26 -16.94
N MET A 176 13.17 -5.47 -17.83
CA MET A 176 12.56 -5.12 -19.11
C MET A 176 12.53 -6.32 -20.08
N GLY A 177 13.61 -7.10 -20.08
CA GLY A 177 13.74 -8.38 -20.76
C GLY A 177 14.00 -8.33 -22.26
N PHE A 178 14.38 -7.17 -22.82
CA PHE A 178 14.65 -7.07 -24.25
C PHE A 178 16.00 -7.70 -24.62
N THR A 179 16.01 -8.49 -25.68
CA THR A 179 17.25 -9.04 -26.26
C THR A 179 17.73 -8.18 -27.42
N LYS A 180 18.96 -8.41 -27.90
CA LYS A 180 19.49 -7.72 -29.10
C LYS A 180 18.63 -7.93 -30.35
N ASP A 181 17.88 -9.01 -30.41
CA ASP A 181 17.01 -9.34 -31.54
C ASP A 181 15.66 -8.60 -31.49
N ASP A 182 15.29 -8.09 -30.33
CA ASP A 182 14.09 -7.27 -30.10
C ASP A 182 14.32 -5.78 -30.37
N LEU A 183 15.59 -5.39 -30.55
CA LEU A 183 16.02 -4.01 -30.74
C LEU A 183 16.27 -3.69 -32.23
N PRO A 184 16.18 -2.41 -32.63
CA PRO A 184 16.25 -2.01 -34.03
C PRO A 184 17.68 -2.15 -34.60
N THR A 185 17.74 -2.39 -35.91
CA THR A 185 19.00 -2.57 -36.66
C THR A 185 19.68 -1.25 -37.06
N PRO A 186 18.98 -0.12 -37.34
CA PRO A 186 19.55 1.19 -37.09
C PRO A 186 19.46 1.53 -35.60
N ASN A 187 20.54 2.09 -35.04
CA ASN A 187 20.51 2.61 -33.67
C ASN A 187 19.55 3.80 -33.60
N GLU A 188 18.65 3.77 -32.63
CA GLU A 188 17.74 4.85 -32.30
C GLU A 188 18.18 5.56 -31.02
N THR A 189 17.52 6.66 -30.67
CA THR A 189 17.81 7.42 -29.44
C THR A 189 16.65 7.35 -28.46
N GLY A 190 16.89 7.71 -27.20
CA GLY A 190 15.82 7.78 -26.20
C GLY A 190 14.64 8.68 -26.60
N SER A 191 14.86 9.72 -27.43
CA SER A 191 13.79 10.53 -28.01
C SER A 191 12.75 9.69 -28.77
N HIS A 192 13.20 8.65 -29.49
CA HIS A 192 12.32 7.72 -30.18
C HIS A 192 11.46 6.93 -29.17
N ILE A 193 12.05 6.40 -28.09
CA ILE A 193 11.31 5.72 -27.01
C ILE A 193 10.32 6.67 -26.32
N HIS A 194 10.72 7.91 -26.05
CA HIS A 194 9.81 8.90 -25.49
C HIS A 194 8.60 9.11 -26.40
N THR A 195 8.80 9.15 -27.73
CA THR A 195 7.74 9.25 -28.73
C THR A 195 6.86 8.01 -28.80
N ILE A 196 7.42 6.81 -28.56
CA ILE A 196 6.67 5.55 -28.48
C ILE A 196 5.75 5.55 -27.25
N LEU A 197 6.28 6.00 -26.11
CA LEU A 197 5.59 5.96 -24.82
C LEU A 197 4.69 7.18 -24.55
N THR A 198 4.69 8.16 -25.45
CA THR A 198 3.82 9.33 -25.37
C THR A 198 2.58 9.09 -26.22
N PRO A 199 1.36 9.16 -25.64
CA PRO A 199 0.12 8.98 -26.39
C PRO A 199 0.03 9.99 -27.53
N SER A 200 -0.15 9.51 -28.76
CA SER A 200 -0.14 10.37 -29.96
C SER A 200 -1.34 11.31 -30.08
N CYS A 201 -2.41 11.09 -29.30
CA CYS A 201 -3.68 11.83 -29.39
C CYS A 201 -3.99 12.70 -28.17
N GLY A 202 -3.01 13.02 -27.31
CA GLY A 202 -3.20 13.95 -26.19
C GLY A 202 -4.10 13.45 -25.05
N GLY A 203 -4.44 12.15 -25.05
CA GLY A 203 -5.11 11.47 -23.94
C GLY A 203 -4.12 10.98 -22.87
N ASP A 204 -4.64 10.61 -21.71
CA ASP A 204 -3.85 9.97 -20.66
C ASP A 204 -3.40 8.56 -21.08
N ASP A 205 -2.30 8.09 -20.49
CA ASP A 205 -1.73 6.77 -20.76
C ASP A 205 -2.75 5.66 -20.39
N PRO A 206 -3.14 4.76 -21.31
CA PRO A 206 -4.15 3.73 -21.02
C PRO A 206 -3.68 2.76 -19.91
N LEU A 207 -2.37 2.50 -19.79
CA LEU A 207 -1.85 1.71 -18.67
C LEU A 207 -2.00 2.43 -17.34
N LEU A 208 -1.86 3.76 -17.32
CA LEU A 208 -2.08 4.55 -16.12
C LEU A 208 -3.55 4.49 -15.70
N ILE A 209 -4.48 4.76 -16.61
CA ILE A 209 -5.92 4.75 -16.32
C ILE A 209 -6.33 3.36 -15.80
N LEU A 210 -5.90 2.30 -16.50
CA LEU A 210 -6.18 0.92 -16.10
C LEU A 210 -5.59 0.60 -14.73
N CYS A 211 -4.36 1.05 -14.46
CA CYS A 211 -3.71 0.88 -13.16
C CYS A 211 -4.51 1.56 -12.04
N SER A 212 -5.00 2.78 -12.26
CA SER A 212 -5.87 3.49 -11.30
C SER A 212 -7.19 2.73 -11.05
N TYR A 213 -7.85 2.25 -12.10
CA TYR A 213 -9.09 1.46 -11.97
C TYR A 213 -8.85 0.17 -11.20
N LEU A 214 -7.81 -0.59 -11.55
CA LEU A 214 -7.49 -1.86 -10.88
C LEU A 214 -7.06 -1.64 -9.43
N ASN A 215 -6.27 -0.60 -9.13
CA ASN A 215 -5.87 -0.28 -7.76
C ASN A 215 -7.09 0.07 -6.89
N CYS A 216 -8.04 0.84 -7.43
CA CYS A 216 -9.29 1.19 -6.76
C CYS A 216 -10.15 -0.06 -6.50
N LEU A 217 -10.46 -0.84 -7.55
CA LEU A 217 -11.32 -2.02 -7.47
C LEU A 217 -10.75 -3.12 -6.56
N THR A 218 -9.44 -3.36 -6.65
CA THR A 218 -8.78 -4.41 -5.86
C THR A 218 -8.29 -3.93 -4.50
N ARG A 219 -8.47 -2.63 -4.19
CA ARG A 219 -7.99 -1.99 -2.96
C ARG A 219 -6.50 -2.33 -2.72
N ARG A 220 -5.67 -2.11 -3.74
CA ARG A 220 -4.23 -2.37 -3.66
C ARG A 220 -3.60 -1.41 -2.66
N THR A 221 -3.11 -1.94 -1.55
CA THR A 221 -2.41 -1.15 -0.53
C THR A 221 -1.11 -0.54 -1.08
N PRO A 222 -0.82 0.75 -0.81
CA PRO A 222 0.46 1.36 -1.18
C PRO A 222 1.61 0.79 -0.34
N ARG A 223 2.74 0.48 -0.99
CA ARG A 223 3.83 -0.32 -0.37
C ARG A 223 5.22 0.30 -0.45
N THR A 224 5.55 0.97 -1.56
CA THR A 224 6.84 1.65 -1.72
C THR A 224 6.75 3.07 -1.18
N THR A 225 7.89 3.70 -0.89
CA THR A 225 7.92 5.11 -0.46
C THR A 225 7.18 6.02 -1.44
N GLY A 226 7.41 5.84 -2.74
CA GLY A 226 6.70 6.57 -3.80
C GLY A 226 5.19 6.34 -3.77
N GLU A 227 4.72 5.10 -3.59
CA GLU A 227 3.29 4.79 -3.50
C GLU A 227 2.64 5.42 -2.25
N LEU A 228 3.29 5.31 -1.09
CA LEU A 228 2.81 5.90 0.16
C LEU A 228 2.68 7.42 0.04
N VAL A 229 3.73 8.07 -0.45
CA VAL A 229 3.74 9.51 -0.71
C VAL A 229 2.65 9.90 -1.72
N SER A 230 2.41 9.09 -2.75
CA SER A 230 1.35 9.32 -3.74
C SER A 230 -0.04 9.24 -3.11
N PHE A 231 -0.28 8.22 -2.29
CA PHE A 231 -1.55 8.06 -1.58
C PHE A 231 -1.80 9.25 -0.64
N PHE A 232 -0.91 9.54 0.31
CA PHE A 232 -1.13 10.62 1.28
C PHE A 232 -1.25 12.00 0.63
N HIS A 233 -0.49 12.25 -0.44
CA HIS A 233 -0.59 13.53 -1.15
C HIS A 233 -1.89 13.65 -1.95
N ASN A 234 -2.29 12.63 -2.72
CA ASN A 234 -3.56 12.66 -3.46
C ASN A 234 -4.78 12.62 -2.54
N PHE A 235 -4.74 11.82 -1.48
CA PHE A 235 -5.82 11.77 -0.49
C PHE A 235 -5.99 13.13 0.19
N GLY A 236 -4.89 13.81 0.53
CA GLY A 236 -4.94 15.20 0.99
C GLY A 236 -5.51 16.18 -0.04
N ASN A 237 -5.20 16.02 -1.34
CA ASN A 237 -5.82 16.82 -2.41
C ASN A 237 -7.35 16.64 -2.44
N GLU A 238 -7.81 15.39 -2.38
CA GLU A 238 -9.24 15.06 -2.39
C GLU A 238 -9.97 15.63 -1.16
N LEU A 239 -9.33 15.65 0.00
CA LEU A 239 -9.92 16.24 1.21
C LEU A 239 -9.92 17.78 1.19
N GLN A 240 -9.10 18.41 0.36
CA GLN A 240 -9.01 19.87 0.21
C GLN A 240 -9.89 20.45 -0.90
N ALA A 241 -10.32 19.65 -1.87
CA ALA A 241 -11.15 20.12 -2.98
C ALA A 241 -12.41 20.85 -2.47
N SER A 242 -12.60 22.08 -2.96
CA SER A 242 -13.46 23.12 -2.38
C SER A 242 -14.95 22.77 -2.34
N SER A 243 -15.44 22.38 -1.17
CA SER A 243 -16.70 22.78 -0.50
C SER A 243 -16.86 21.86 0.71
N GLN A 244 -17.17 22.43 1.89
CA GLN A 244 -17.44 21.75 3.18
C GLN A 244 -17.34 20.21 3.14
N LEU A 245 -16.12 19.68 3.35
CA LEU A 245 -15.74 18.26 3.19
C LEU A 245 -16.12 17.68 1.82
N SER A 246 -15.12 17.30 1.01
CA SER A 246 -15.37 16.44 -0.16
C SER A 246 -16.24 15.24 0.24
N ARG A 247 -17.03 14.67 -0.68
CA ARG A 247 -17.91 13.51 -0.38
C ARG A 247 -17.18 12.43 0.43
N LEU A 248 -15.90 12.25 0.16
CA LEU A 248 -14.99 11.36 0.88
C LEU A 248 -14.72 11.80 2.33
N GLY A 249 -14.39 13.08 2.55
CA GLY A 249 -14.26 13.63 3.91
C GLY A 249 -15.55 13.51 4.72
N SER A 250 -16.70 13.79 4.09
CA SER A 250 -18.02 13.61 4.70
C SER A 250 -18.32 12.17 5.08
N ALA A 251 -17.86 11.22 4.28
CA ALA A 251 -17.97 9.80 4.58
C ALA A 251 -17.04 9.38 5.74
N LEU A 252 -15.81 9.94 5.83
CA LEU A 252 -14.85 9.64 6.91
C LEU A 252 -15.30 10.15 8.29
N SER A 253 -16.11 11.20 8.34
CA SER A 253 -16.65 11.76 9.58
C SER A 253 -17.94 11.10 10.06
N LYS A 254 -18.48 10.14 9.30
CA LYS A 254 -19.67 9.37 9.70
C LYS A 254 -19.23 8.01 10.24
N SER A 255 -19.91 7.56 11.30
CA SER A 255 -19.74 6.19 11.79
C SER A 255 -20.28 5.20 10.75
N HIS A 256 -19.71 4.01 10.72
CA HIS A 256 -20.24 2.89 9.95
C HIS A 256 -21.56 2.39 10.56
N ASP A 257 -22.46 1.88 9.72
CA ASP A 257 -23.71 1.26 10.16
C ASP A 257 -23.37 0.01 11.00
N ASP A 258 -23.95 -0.16 12.18
CA ASP A 258 -23.58 -1.23 13.15
C ASP A 258 -22.23 -1.08 13.86
N CYS A 259 -21.44 -0.02 13.60
CA CYS A 259 -20.26 0.31 14.40
C CYS A 259 -20.56 1.39 15.45
N PRO A 260 -19.89 1.35 16.62
CA PRO A 260 -20.00 2.41 17.60
C PRO A 260 -19.52 3.78 17.07
N ASP A 261 -20.06 4.87 17.62
CA ASP A 261 -19.79 6.27 17.21
C ASP A 261 -18.32 6.74 17.28
N TRP A 262 -17.41 5.89 17.73
CA TRP A 262 -15.99 6.16 17.85
C TRP A 262 -15.16 5.73 16.62
N ASP A 263 -15.74 5.04 15.64
CA ASP A 263 -15.05 4.62 14.40
C ASP A 263 -15.19 5.65 13.27
N ARG A 264 -14.89 6.92 13.59
CA ARG A 264 -14.95 8.05 12.65
C ARG A 264 -13.83 9.05 12.92
N LEU A 265 -13.45 9.81 11.88
CA LEU A 265 -12.47 10.88 12.00
C LEU A 265 -13.13 12.21 12.40
N GLY A 266 -12.57 12.85 13.42
CA GLY A 266 -12.94 14.21 13.80
C GLY A 266 -12.31 15.27 12.89
N ASP A 267 -12.71 16.52 13.07
CA ASP A 267 -12.18 17.65 12.30
C ASP A 267 -10.66 17.79 12.44
N ALA A 268 -10.14 17.55 13.66
CA ALA A 268 -8.71 17.60 13.93
C ALA A 268 -7.93 16.55 13.11
N ASP A 269 -8.44 15.31 13.04
CA ASP A 269 -7.81 14.21 12.31
C ASP A 269 -7.82 14.48 10.80
N LEU A 270 -8.96 14.96 10.28
CA LEU A 270 -9.08 15.34 8.87
C LEU A 270 -8.14 16.50 8.52
N ASN A 271 -7.96 17.46 9.43
CA ASN A 271 -7.02 18.56 9.22
C ASN A 271 -5.57 18.08 9.24
N ALA A 272 -5.20 17.15 10.14
CA ALA A 272 -3.86 16.55 10.14
C ALA A 272 -3.53 15.86 8.80
N ILE A 273 -4.49 15.13 8.22
CA ILE A 273 -4.32 14.50 6.89
C ILE A 273 -4.12 15.56 5.80
N LYS A 274 -4.92 16.63 5.80
CA LYS A 274 -4.79 17.74 4.83
C LYS A 274 -3.45 18.47 4.98
N ASP A 275 -2.97 18.63 6.21
CA ASP A 275 -1.76 19.38 6.52
C ASP A 275 -0.49 18.61 6.11
N VAL A 276 -0.48 17.28 6.15
CA VAL A 276 0.63 16.46 5.62
C VAL A 276 0.86 16.69 4.13
N ARG A 277 -0.23 16.81 3.36
CA ARG A 277 -0.16 17.26 1.96
C ARG A 277 0.33 18.70 1.90
N GLY A 278 -0.28 19.60 2.67
CA GLY A 278 0.07 21.02 2.80
C GLY A 278 -1.17 21.91 2.72
N SER A 279 -1.31 22.85 3.67
CA SER A 279 -2.54 23.60 4.02
C SER A 279 -3.19 24.50 2.96
N GLY A 280 -2.59 24.66 1.77
CA GLY A 280 -3.13 25.50 0.70
C GLY A 280 -3.88 24.68 -0.35
N THR A 281 -4.90 25.27 -0.98
CA THR A 281 -5.65 24.61 -2.04
C THR A 281 -4.74 24.20 -3.22
N PRO A 282 -5.08 23.13 -3.97
CA PRO A 282 -4.24 22.63 -5.05
C PRO A 282 -3.79 23.66 -6.10
N ASN A 283 -4.60 24.70 -6.33
CA ASN A 283 -4.38 25.70 -7.37
C ASN A 283 -4.11 27.13 -6.86
N SER A 284 -3.95 27.36 -5.55
CA SER A 284 -3.71 28.73 -5.09
C SER A 284 -2.29 29.19 -5.47
N ASN A 285 -2.14 30.43 -5.94
CA ASN A 285 -0.84 31.10 -6.06
C ASN A 285 -0.46 31.63 -4.68
N HIS A 286 0.27 30.85 -3.88
CA HIS A 286 0.75 31.29 -2.57
C HIS A 286 2.23 31.71 -2.65
N ASN A 287 2.55 32.80 -1.94
CA ASN A 287 3.88 33.42 -1.91
C ASN A 287 4.84 32.72 -0.94
N ASN A 288 4.28 31.99 0.03
CA ASN A 288 5.02 31.16 0.96
C ASN A 288 4.67 29.72 0.58
N GLY A 289 5.64 28.92 0.10
CA GLY A 289 5.40 27.51 -0.21
C GLY A 289 4.89 26.72 1.00
N HIS A 290 4.84 25.38 0.92
CA HIS A 290 4.48 24.56 2.08
C HIS A 290 5.73 24.07 2.79
N PRO A 291 6.24 24.72 3.86
CA PRO A 291 7.40 24.21 4.57
C PRO A 291 7.04 22.92 5.30
N LYS A 292 7.94 21.92 5.26
CA LYS A 292 7.84 20.68 6.06
C LYS A 292 6.65 19.77 5.73
N THR A 293 6.16 19.79 4.49
CA THR A 293 5.03 18.96 4.02
C THR A 293 5.44 18.13 2.80
N LEU A 294 4.61 17.17 2.38
CA LEU A 294 4.87 16.42 1.14
C LEU A 294 4.93 17.31 -0.09
N SER A 295 4.16 18.42 -0.12
CA SER A 295 4.23 19.40 -1.21
C SER A 295 5.57 20.14 -1.29
N THR A 296 6.39 20.16 -0.21
CA THR A 296 7.78 20.67 -0.30
C THR A 296 8.62 19.87 -1.31
N LEU A 297 8.31 18.58 -1.47
CA LEU A 297 9.05 17.64 -2.31
C LEU A 297 8.42 17.50 -3.70
N LEU A 298 7.09 17.41 -3.73
CA LEU A 298 6.30 17.16 -4.94
C LEU A 298 5.84 18.41 -5.68
N GLY A 299 5.85 19.57 -5.02
CA GLY A 299 5.23 20.79 -5.52
C GLY A 299 3.70 20.77 -5.43
N CYS A 300 3.09 21.90 -5.78
CA CYS A 300 1.62 22.04 -5.89
C CYS A 300 1.11 22.00 -7.33
N GLY A 301 2.01 22.03 -8.30
CA GLY A 301 1.69 22.02 -9.71
C GLY A 301 2.96 21.99 -10.55
N ILE A 302 2.84 21.60 -11.81
CA ILE A 302 3.97 21.40 -12.73
C ILE A 302 4.66 22.74 -13.07
N THR A 303 3.93 23.86 -13.03
CA THR A 303 4.38 25.18 -13.47
C THR A 303 4.55 26.21 -12.34
N ASN A 304 4.30 25.83 -11.08
CA ASN A 304 4.35 26.78 -9.97
C ASN A 304 5.79 27.05 -9.53
N VAL A 305 6.34 28.20 -9.94
CA VAL A 305 7.71 28.64 -9.62
C VAL A 305 7.93 28.78 -8.11
N ASN A 306 6.89 29.11 -7.34
CA ASN A 306 6.96 29.30 -5.89
C ASN A 306 6.91 27.97 -5.11
N CYS A 307 6.53 26.86 -5.77
CA CYS A 307 6.49 25.52 -5.19
C CYS A 307 7.00 24.47 -6.20
N PRO A 308 8.33 24.46 -6.46
CA PRO A 308 8.90 23.60 -7.51
C PRO A 308 8.87 22.13 -7.12
N GLN A 309 8.57 21.27 -8.09
CA GLN A 309 8.68 19.83 -7.95
C GLN A 309 10.16 19.41 -7.97
N HIS A 310 10.61 18.71 -6.93
CA HIS A 310 11.99 18.21 -6.85
C HIS A 310 12.13 16.76 -7.28
N MET A 311 11.11 15.97 -6.97
CA MET A 311 10.97 14.56 -7.37
C MET A 311 9.50 14.22 -7.59
N LYS A 312 9.25 13.18 -8.38
CA LYS A 312 7.90 12.71 -8.74
C LYS A 312 7.82 11.21 -8.49
N PRO A 313 6.85 10.71 -7.69
CA PRO A 313 6.60 9.29 -7.61
C PRO A 313 6.24 8.75 -9.00
N ILE A 314 6.83 7.61 -9.37
CA ILE A 314 6.66 7.00 -10.69
C ILE A 314 5.18 6.69 -10.94
N THR A 315 4.50 6.16 -9.92
CA THR A 315 3.09 5.75 -9.98
C THR A 315 2.13 6.74 -9.32
N TYR A 316 2.49 8.05 -9.31
CA TYR A 316 1.74 9.09 -8.61
C TYR A 316 0.23 9.10 -8.91
N ARG A 317 -0.13 9.05 -10.20
CA ARG A 317 -1.54 9.10 -10.63
C ARG A 317 -2.30 7.78 -10.42
N ALA A 318 -1.59 6.67 -10.25
CA ALA A 318 -2.21 5.36 -10.00
C ALA A 318 -2.93 5.27 -8.64
N TYR A 319 -2.66 6.23 -7.75
CA TYR A 319 -3.28 6.40 -6.43
C TYR A 319 -4.07 7.72 -6.32
N ALA A 320 -4.60 8.23 -7.44
CA ALA A 320 -5.42 9.45 -7.46
C ALA A 320 -6.94 9.19 -7.45
N LEU A 321 -7.36 7.93 -7.65
CA LEU A 321 -8.76 7.56 -7.81
C LEU A 321 -9.35 6.96 -6.52
N TYR A 322 -10.44 7.55 -6.02
CA TYR A 322 -11.11 7.13 -4.78
C TYR A 322 -12.61 6.90 -4.99
N SER A 323 -13.20 6.02 -4.18
CA SER A 323 -14.64 5.81 -4.08
C SER A 323 -15.11 5.88 -2.64
N THR A 324 -16.24 6.52 -2.38
CA THR A 324 -16.83 6.57 -1.03
C THR A 324 -17.24 5.19 -0.52
N ALA A 325 -17.49 4.22 -1.41
CA ALA A 325 -17.79 2.84 -1.03
C ALA A 325 -16.63 2.15 -0.29
N PHE A 326 -15.40 2.63 -0.46
CA PHE A 326 -14.20 2.05 0.16
C PHE A 326 -13.61 2.93 1.28
N VAL A 327 -14.38 3.88 1.80
CA VAL A 327 -13.92 4.86 2.79
C VAL A 327 -13.22 4.22 3.99
N HIS A 328 -13.74 3.09 4.50
CA HIS A 328 -13.17 2.37 5.65
C HIS A 328 -11.84 1.68 5.34
N HIS A 329 -11.64 1.27 4.08
CA HIS A 329 -10.35 0.74 3.65
C HIS A 329 -9.31 1.86 3.64
N TYR A 330 -9.68 3.03 3.14
CA TYR A 330 -8.79 4.20 3.17
C TYR A 330 -8.53 4.68 4.59
N LEU A 331 -9.52 4.67 5.47
CA LEU A 331 -9.35 4.97 6.89
C LEU A 331 -8.33 4.03 7.54
N SER A 332 -8.46 2.73 7.32
CA SER A 332 -7.49 1.74 7.77
C SER A 332 -6.09 2.01 7.20
N TRP A 333 -5.99 2.41 5.92
CA TRP A 333 -4.71 2.77 5.32
C TRP A 333 -4.09 4.00 5.96
N VAL A 334 -4.85 5.07 6.18
CA VAL A 334 -4.33 6.27 6.85
C VAL A 334 -3.84 5.93 8.25
N ALA A 335 -4.62 5.14 9.01
CA ALA A 335 -4.30 4.78 10.39
C ALA A 335 -3.05 3.88 10.53
N TYR A 336 -2.85 2.92 9.62
CA TYR A 336 -1.72 1.97 9.72
C TYR A 336 -0.51 2.34 8.85
N LEU A 337 -0.69 3.16 7.82
CA LEU A 337 0.39 3.53 6.89
C LEU A 337 1.01 4.89 7.22
N SER A 338 0.50 5.64 8.20
CA SER A 338 1.12 6.88 8.70
C SER A 338 2.54 6.64 9.20
N ASP A 339 2.74 5.61 10.03
CA ASP A 339 4.08 5.22 10.52
C ASP A 339 4.96 4.73 9.38
N ARG A 340 4.39 3.91 8.48
CA ARG A 340 5.13 3.38 7.33
C ARG A 340 5.57 4.48 6.37
N LEU A 341 4.75 5.52 6.19
CA LEU A 341 5.13 6.71 5.44
C LEU A 341 6.37 7.36 6.08
N TRP A 342 6.32 7.62 7.38
CA TRP A 342 7.42 8.26 8.11
C TRP A 342 8.71 7.42 8.08
N GLU A 343 8.65 6.13 8.43
CA GLU A 343 9.79 5.21 8.38
C GLU A 343 10.40 5.15 6.97
N SER A 344 9.56 5.13 5.93
CA SER A 344 10.02 5.03 4.55
C SER A 344 10.71 6.31 4.06
N LEU A 345 10.25 7.48 4.52
CA LEU A 345 10.87 8.79 4.24
C LEU A 345 12.16 8.99 5.03
N GLU A 346 12.18 8.54 6.29
CA GLU A 346 13.39 8.54 7.12
C GLU A 346 14.47 7.66 6.49
N LYS A 347 14.11 6.45 6.06
CA LYS A 347 15.03 5.55 5.36
C LYS A 347 15.60 6.19 4.09
N LEU A 348 14.75 6.79 3.26
CA LEU A 348 15.18 7.53 2.06
C LEU A 348 16.15 8.68 2.43
N SER A 349 15.88 9.40 3.53
CA SER A 349 16.76 10.46 4.03
C SER A 349 18.12 9.92 4.44
N ILE A 350 18.16 8.85 5.24
CA ILE A 350 19.40 8.22 5.69
C ILE A 350 20.23 7.71 4.50
N ASP A 351 19.59 7.04 3.55
CA ASP A 351 20.28 6.51 2.37
C ASP A 351 20.83 7.63 1.50
N MET A 352 20.08 8.74 1.33
CA MET A 352 20.58 9.95 0.64
C MET A 352 21.80 10.58 1.34
N LYS A 353 21.86 10.56 2.69
CA LYS A 353 22.98 11.11 3.45
C LYS A 353 24.29 10.34 3.21
N LYS A 354 24.24 9.03 2.97
CA LYS A 354 25.43 8.20 2.69
C LYS A 354 26.18 8.67 1.45
N HIS A 355 25.49 9.33 0.52
CA HIS A 355 26.04 9.79 -0.76
C HIS A 355 26.41 11.29 -0.77
N TYR A 356 26.54 11.94 0.39
CA TYR A 356 26.94 13.35 0.49
C TYR A 356 28.39 13.65 0.07
N GLY A 357 29.27 12.64 0.07
CA GLY A 357 30.67 12.81 -0.34
C GLY A 357 30.82 13.10 -1.85
N THR A 358 29.82 12.75 -2.64
CA THR A 358 29.81 12.93 -4.09
C THR A 358 29.42 14.37 -4.41
N LYS A 359 30.39 15.20 -4.84
CA LYS A 359 30.15 16.60 -5.25
C LYS A 359 29.31 16.65 -6.55
N CYS A 360 28.03 16.33 -6.45
CA CYS A 360 27.08 16.35 -7.56
C CYS A 360 26.48 17.75 -7.72
N LEU A 361 26.62 18.32 -8.92
CA LEU A 361 26.04 19.63 -9.29
C LEU A 361 24.50 19.60 -9.30
N SER A 362 23.89 18.44 -9.54
CA SER A 362 22.44 18.25 -9.47
C SER A 362 22.06 16.84 -9.02
N LEU A 363 20.90 16.72 -8.37
CA LEU A 363 20.31 15.46 -7.90
C LEU A 363 20.23 14.41 -9.01
N HIS A 364 19.68 14.81 -10.15
CA HIS A 364 19.33 13.89 -11.24
C HIS A 364 20.51 13.52 -12.13
N GLN A 365 21.63 14.25 -12.08
CA GLN A 365 22.89 13.85 -12.71
C GLN A 365 23.76 12.98 -11.81
N CYS A 366 23.43 12.87 -10.53
CA CYS A 366 24.26 12.15 -9.58
C CYS A 366 24.14 10.64 -9.85
N PRO A 367 25.26 9.95 -10.11
CA PRO A 367 25.23 8.55 -10.56
C PRO A 367 24.65 7.59 -9.51
N GLU A 368 24.68 7.97 -8.23
CA GLU A 368 24.21 7.15 -7.11
C GLU A 368 22.81 7.57 -6.63
N ALA A 369 22.49 8.87 -6.68
CA ALA A 369 21.22 9.36 -6.14
C ALA A 369 20.01 8.97 -7.01
N LEU A 370 20.14 8.99 -8.34
CA LEU A 370 19.01 8.65 -9.22
C LEU A 370 18.59 7.17 -9.12
N PRO A 371 19.52 6.19 -9.14
CA PRO A 371 19.17 4.80 -8.83
C PRO A 371 18.55 4.62 -7.46
N LEU A 372 19.05 5.31 -6.43
CA LEU A 372 18.46 5.26 -5.10
C LEU A 372 17.00 5.77 -5.10
N LEU A 373 16.73 6.91 -5.74
CA LEU A 373 15.38 7.43 -5.90
C LEU A 373 14.47 6.44 -6.63
N TYR A 374 14.97 5.80 -7.69
CA TYR A 374 14.24 4.76 -8.41
C TYR A 374 13.90 3.57 -7.51
N THR A 375 14.83 3.12 -6.66
CA THR A 375 14.58 2.06 -5.66
C THR A 375 13.43 2.43 -4.72
N HIS A 376 13.32 3.69 -4.34
CA HIS A 376 12.22 4.20 -3.53
C HIS A 376 10.95 4.56 -4.32
N GLY A 377 10.93 4.40 -5.65
CA GLY A 377 9.76 4.64 -6.50
C GLY A 377 9.60 6.08 -6.97
N PHE A 378 10.69 6.85 -7.01
CA PHE A 378 10.73 8.23 -7.50
C PHE A 378 11.52 8.35 -8.80
N THR A 379 11.13 9.35 -9.60
CA THR A 379 11.84 9.79 -10.79
C THR A 379 11.94 11.31 -10.79
N ALA A 380 12.70 11.84 -11.75
CA ALA A 380 12.76 13.27 -11.99
C ALA A 380 11.41 13.79 -12.50
N PRO A 381 11.03 15.04 -12.16
CA PRO A 381 9.85 15.66 -12.74
C PRO A 381 9.96 15.78 -14.27
N GLU A 382 8.82 15.78 -14.95
CA GLU A 382 8.71 16.06 -16.39
C GLU A 382 8.51 17.59 -16.57
N GLY A 383 9.17 18.22 -17.55
CA GLY A 383 8.99 19.65 -17.87
C GLY A 383 10.28 20.50 -17.94
N THR A 384 10.18 21.67 -18.58
CA THR A 384 11.30 22.55 -18.98
C THR A 384 11.91 23.41 -17.87
N LEU A 385 11.19 23.66 -16.77
CA LEU A 385 11.62 24.51 -15.65
C LEU A 385 12.14 23.66 -14.48
N GLN A 386 13.31 23.02 -14.67
CA GLN A 386 13.96 22.28 -13.58
C GLN A 386 15.00 23.17 -12.89
N SER A 387 14.74 23.54 -11.64
CA SER A 387 15.77 24.13 -10.78
C SER A 387 16.86 23.08 -10.53
N ARG A 388 18.11 23.37 -10.90
CA ARG A 388 19.26 22.55 -10.53
C ARG A 388 19.39 22.54 -9.00
N ILE A 389 18.85 21.51 -8.36
CA ILE A 389 18.94 21.33 -6.92
C ILE A 389 20.03 20.29 -6.59
N SER A 390 20.88 20.60 -5.61
CA SER A 390 21.91 19.68 -5.13
C SER A 390 21.31 18.59 -4.24
N CYS A 391 21.97 17.43 -4.18
CA CYS A 391 21.57 16.33 -3.29
C CYS A 391 21.45 16.77 -1.82
N SER A 392 22.40 17.60 -1.35
CA SER A 392 22.40 18.15 0.01
C SER A 392 21.15 18.98 0.33
N LYS A 393 20.70 19.82 -0.62
CA LYS A 393 19.49 20.64 -0.44
C LYS A 393 18.22 19.79 -0.41
N VAL A 394 18.14 18.76 -1.25
CA VAL A 394 16.98 17.84 -1.29
C VAL A 394 16.92 17.03 0.00
N SER A 395 18.05 16.52 0.46
CA SER A 395 18.10 15.75 1.70
C SER A 395 17.80 16.62 2.93
N ALA A 396 18.25 17.89 2.96
CA ALA A 396 17.85 18.83 4.00
C ALA A 396 16.33 19.13 3.99
N LYS A 397 15.73 19.26 2.80
CA LYS A 397 14.28 19.38 2.66
C LYS A 397 13.55 18.13 3.13
N LEU A 398 14.05 16.94 2.78
CA LEU A 398 13.47 15.67 3.20
C LEU A 398 13.53 15.51 4.72
N GLU A 399 14.68 15.83 5.34
CA GLU A 399 14.83 15.85 6.80
C GLU A 399 13.88 16.85 7.46
N ALA A 400 13.70 18.04 6.88
CA ALA A 400 12.74 19.02 7.38
C ALA A 400 11.28 18.53 7.29
N VAL A 401 10.95 17.68 6.31
CA VAL A 401 9.62 17.04 6.17
C VAL A 401 9.46 15.91 7.19
N VAL A 402 10.46 15.05 7.34
CA VAL A 402 10.46 13.92 8.29
C VAL A 402 10.38 14.40 9.75
N SER A 403 11.15 15.44 10.10
CA SER A 403 11.07 16.11 11.41
C SER A 403 9.98 17.20 11.45
N GLY A 404 9.12 17.22 10.45
CA GLY A 404 8.06 18.20 10.31
C GLY A 404 6.91 17.95 11.28
N LYS A 405 6.37 19.03 11.83
CA LYS A 405 5.13 18.99 12.62
C LYS A 405 3.96 18.28 11.90
N PRO A 406 3.72 18.47 10.58
CA PRO A 406 2.59 17.83 9.92
C PRO A 406 2.60 16.30 9.98
N ILE A 407 3.75 15.65 9.75
CA ILE A 407 3.83 14.17 9.81
C ILE A 407 3.71 13.69 11.26
N ALA A 408 4.34 14.38 12.22
CA ALA A 408 4.23 14.05 13.64
C ALA A 408 2.78 14.18 14.15
N ASP A 409 2.08 15.25 13.74
CA ASP A 409 0.67 15.47 14.08
C ASP A 409 -0.21 14.38 13.46
N LEU A 410 0.04 13.97 12.20
CA LEU A 410 -0.69 12.86 11.58
C LEU A 410 -0.52 11.56 12.36
N ILE A 411 0.72 11.17 12.69
CA ILE A 411 0.98 9.94 13.46
C ILE A 411 0.28 10.03 14.82
N THR A 412 0.42 11.15 15.53
CA THR A 412 -0.21 11.35 16.84
C THR A 412 -1.74 11.26 16.77
N CYS A 413 -2.36 11.87 15.75
CA CYS A 413 -3.79 11.77 15.51
C CYS A 413 -4.22 10.32 15.25
N MET A 414 -3.48 9.59 14.39
CA MET A 414 -3.81 8.20 14.07
C MET A 414 -3.59 7.26 15.26
N ASP A 415 -2.57 7.49 16.08
CA ASP A 415 -2.35 6.76 17.33
C ASP A 415 -3.48 7.00 18.32
N ASN A 416 -3.90 8.26 18.51
CA ASN A 416 -5.03 8.60 19.37
C ASN A 416 -6.32 7.96 18.87
N PHE A 417 -6.54 7.93 17.56
CA PHE A 417 -7.67 7.25 16.93
C PHE A 417 -7.64 5.73 17.22
N LEU A 418 -6.49 5.07 16.99
CA LEU A 418 -6.32 3.64 17.27
C LEU A 418 -6.48 3.31 18.76
N ILE A 419 -5.98 4.16 19.66
CA ILE A 419 -6.19 4.03 21.12
C ILE A 419 -7.67 4.20 21.46
N GLY A 420 -8.34 5.20 20.88
CA GLY A 420 -9.77 5.45 21.07
C GLY A 420 -10.62 4.24 20.69
N ILE A 421 -10.32 3.61 19.56
CA ILE A 421 -10.97 2.38 19.08
C ILE A 421 -10.73 1.20 20.04
N ARG A 422 -9.50 1.05 20.54
CA ARG A 422 -9.09 -0.12 21.34
C ARG A 422 -9.45 0.00 22.82
N ALA A 423 -9.57 1.21 23.35
CA ALA A 423 -9.78 1.46 24.77
C ALA A 423 -11.02 0.74 25.35
N PRO A 424 -12.22 0.76 24.72
CA PRO A 424 -13.37 0.04 25.23
C PRO A 424 -13.12 -1.47 25.40
N PHE A 425 -12.43 -2.09 24.44
CA PHE A 425 -12.09 -3.52 24.52
C PHE A 425 -11.07 -3.80 25.61
N LEU A 426 -10.06 -2.93 25.76
CA LEU A 426 -9.07 -3.06 26.82
C LEU A 426 -9.73 -2.94 28.21
N PHE A 427 -10.64 -1.99 28.40
CA PHE A 427 -11.41 -1.84 29.64
C PHE A 427 -12.37 -3.02 29.89
N ALA A 428 -13.01 -3.55 28.84
CA ALA A 428 -13.87 -4.73 28.97
C ALA A 428 -13.05 -5.98 29.37
N ILE A 429 -11.88 -6.17 28.77
CA ILE A 429 -10.97 -7.28 29.11
C ILE A 429 -10.48 -7.12 30.55
N THR A 430 -10.01 -5.93 30.95
CA THR A 430 -9.49 -5.71 32.30
C THR A 430 -10.58 -5.89 33.37
N THR A 431 -11.78 -5.39 33.13
CA THR A 431 -12.93 -5.59 34.05
C THR A 431 -13.33 -7.05 34.14
N LEU A 432 -13.36 -7.79 33.02
CA LEU A 432 -13.65 -9.23 33.02
C LEU A 432 -12.60 -10.03 33.82
N TRP A 433 -11.32 -9.73 33.65
CA TRP A 433 -10.25 -10.34 34.44
C TRP A 433 -10.31 -9.96 35.93
N LEU A 434 -10.67 -8.72 36.26
CA LEU A 434 -10.88 -8.30 37.64
C LEU A 434 -12.06 -9.05 38.30
N ILE A 435 -13.17 -9.22 37.58
CA ILE A 435 -14.32 -9.98 38.08
C ILE A 435 -13.95 -11.46 38.26
N ALA A 436 -13.24 -12.07 37.30
CA ALA A 436 -12.80 -13.45 37.38
C ALA A 436 -11.85 -13.67 38.57
N THR A 437 -10.88 -12.77 38.77
CA THR A 437 -9.94 -12.85 39.90
C THR A 437 -10.66 -12.67 41.25
N LEU A 438 -11.62 -11.73 41.34
CA LEU A 438 -12.46 -11.57 42.54
C LEU A 438 -13.31 -12.81 42.83
N TYR A 439 -13.89 -13.43 41.80
CA TYR A 439 -14.67 -14.66 41.96
C TYR A 439 -13.81 -15.84 42.43
N ILE A 440 -12.62 -16.01 41.85
CA ILE A 440 -11.66 -17.04 42.27
C ILE A 440 -11.21 -16.78 43.71
N ALA A 441 -10.82 -15.55 44.05
CA ALA A 441 -10.41 -15.18 45.40
C ALA A 441 -11.54 -15.41 46.42
N HIS A 442 -12.77 -15.02 46.09
CA HIS A 442 -13.95 -15.29 46.92
C HIS A 442 -14.14 -16.79 47.14
N SER A 443 -14.06 -17.61 46.08
CA SER A 443 -14.23 -19.07 46.20
C SER A 443 -13.13 -19.74 47.04
N LEU A 444 -11.88 -19.25 46.93
CA LEU A 444 -10.75 -19.75 47.72
C LEU A 444 -10.87 -19.35 49.19
N LEU A 445 -11.18 -18.08 49.47
CA LEU A 445 -11.38 -17.58 50.83
C LEU A 445 -12.58 -18.25 51.49
N TYR A 446 -13.72 -18.37 50.79
CA TYR A 446 -14.90 -19.07 51.28
C TYR A 446 -14.58 -20.53 51.64
N ARG A 447 -13.81 -21.25 50.81
CA ARG A 447 -13.38 -22.62 51.14
C ARG A 447 -12.47 -22.67 52.36
N ILE A 448 -11.53 -21.74 52.50
CA ILE A 448 -10.65 -21.65 53.68
C ILE A 448 -11.46 -21.32 54.94
N ASP A 449 -12.38 -20.37 54.87
CA ASP A 449 -13.22 -19.98 56.00
C ASP A 449 -14.19 -21.10 56.40
N VAL A 450 -14.79 -21.80 55.45
CA VAL A 450 -15.61 -23.00 55.74
C VAL A 450 -14.77 -24.11 56.36
N LEU A 451 -13.56 -24.37 55.87
CA LEU A 451 -12.64 -25.35 56.48
C LEU A 451 -12.21 -24.92 57.89
N ARG A 452 -11.95 -23.63 58.11
CA ARG A 452 -11.55 -23.07 59.39
C ARG A 452 -12.69 -23.10 60.40
N ILE A 453 -13.91 -22.73 59.98
CA ILE A 453 -15.12 -22.81 60.80
C ILE A 453 -15.43 -24.29 61.12
N ARG A 454 -15.33 -25.20 60.14
CA ARG A 454 -15.48 -26.65 60.40
C ARG A 454 -14.43 -27.20 61.36
N SER A 455 -13.17 -26.75 61.26
CA SER A 455 -12.11 -27.13 62.20
C SER A 455 -12.40 -26.66 63.64
N HIS A 456 -13.02 -25.49 63.80
CA HIS A 456 -13.47 -25.02 65.12
C HIS A 456 -14.78 -25.66 65.60
N LEU A 457 -15.63 -26.13 64.69
CA LEU A 457 -16.86 -26.88 64.98
C LEU A 457 -16.64 -28.39 65.18
N THR A 458 -15.46 -28.93 64.81
CA THR A 458 -15.04 -30.24 65.30
C THR A 458 -14.84 -30.17 66.81
N THR A 459 -15.77 -30.79 67.52
CA THR A 459 -15.86 -30.90 68.97
C THR A 459 -14.53 -31.29 69.63
N ARG A 460 -14.27 -30.73 70.82
CA ARG A 460 -13.16 -31.06 71.75
C ARG A 460 -12.91 -32.57 72.00
N ALA A 461 -13.80 -33.45 71.57
CA ALA A 461 -13.65 -34.90 71.65
C ALA A 461 -12.49 -35.45 70.81
N SER A 462 -12.09 -34.79 69.72
CA SER A 462 -10.98 -35.27 68.88
C SER A 462 -9.59 -35.11 69.51
N HIS A 463 -9.43 -34.18 70.46
CA HIS A 463 -8.20 -33.99 71.23
C HIS A 463 -8.10 -34.90 72.48
N LEU A 464 -9.12 -35.72 72.74
CA LEU A 464 -9.17 -36.66 73.87
C LEU A 464 -8.94 -38.12 73.46
N ILE A 465 -8.39 -38.35 72.26
CA ILE A 465 -7.96 -39.68 71.85
C ILE A 465 -6.57 -39.90 72.42
N ASP A 466 -6.48 -40.74 73.45
CA ASP A 466 -5.21 -41.23 73.99
C ASP A 466 -4.40 -41.87 72.86
N VAL A 467 -3.11 -41.51 72.74
CA VAL A 467 -2.18 -42.02 71.71
C VAL A 467 -2.11 -43.56 71.74
N LYS A 468 -2.38 -44.17 72.90
CA LYS A 468 -2.49 -45.64 73.05
C LYS A 468 -3.62 -46.25 72.22
N ALA A 469 -4.69 -45.49 71.96
CA ALA A 469 -5.84 -45.96 71.19
C ALA A 469 -5.55 -46.03 69.67
N LEU A 470 -4.61 -45.21 69.17
CA LEU A 470 -4.17 -45.20 67.77
C LEU A 470 -3.13 -46.30 67.45
N LEU A 471 -2.43 -46.81 68.46
CA LEU A 471 -1.41 -47.86 68.31
C LEU A 471 -1.94 -49.27 68.59
N ALA A 472 -3.21 -49.41 69.01
CA ALA A 472 -3.83 -50.72 69.24
C ALA A 472 -4.40 -51.26 67.92
N GLY A 473 -3.80 -52.34 67.40
CA GLY A 473 -4.20 -52.99 66.14
C GLY A 473 -5.53 -53.76 66.18
N SER A 474 -6.46 -53.43 67.10
CA SER A 474 -7.74 -54.15 67.27
C SER A 474 -8.94 -53.21 67.16
N ARG A 475 -9.95 -53.61 66.37
CA ARG A 475 -11.17 -52.83 66.08
C ARG A 475 -12.20 -52.71 67.22
N ARG A 476 -11.91 -53.19 68.44
CA ARG A 476 -12.81 -53.03 69.59
C ARG A 476 -12.18 -52.08 70.60
N MET A 477 -12.72 -50.86 70.69
CA MET A 477 -12.40 -49.94 71.79
C MET A 477 -13.42 -50.11 72.90
N LEU A 478 -12.95 -50.35 74.12
CA LEU A 478 -13.77 -50.23 75.33
C LEU A 478 -14.02 -48.75 75.62
N SER A 479 -15.27 -48.39 75.88
CA SER A 479 -15.63 -47.04 76.24
C SER A 479 -15.09 -46.62 77.61
N LEU A 480 -14.77 -45.33 77.73
CA LEU A 480 -14.22 -44.73 78.95
C LEU A 480 -15.31 -44.18 79.90
N TYR A 481 -16.59 -44.35 79.58
CA TYR A 481 -17.72 -44.03 80.45
C TYR A 481 -18.50 -45.31 80.74
N LYS A 482 -18.85 -45.54 82.02
CA LYS A 482 -19.86 -46.54 82.36
C LYS A 482 -21.14 -46.17 81.62
N ASP A 483 -21.54 -47.00 80.67
CA ASP A 483 -22.83 -47.02 79.96
C ASP A 483 -22.92 -46.35 78.57
N VAL A 484 -21.82 -46.15 77.83
CA VAL A 484 -21.90 -45.74 76.40
C VAL A 484 -20.87 -46.48 75.53
N ASP A 485 -21.28 -47.43 74.68
CA ASP A 485 -20.41 -47.97 73.63
C ASP A 485 -20.45 -47.06 72.39
N TYR A 486 -19.29 -46.78 71.78
CA TYR A 486 -19.16 -45.82 70.67
C TYR A 486 -19.51 -46.41 69.29
N PHE A 487 -19.64 -47.74 69.21
CA PHE A 487 -19.99 -48.44 67.98
C PHE A 487 -20.95 -49.58 68.33
N ASP A 488 -22.25 -49.31 68.27
CA ASP A 488 -23.25 -50.35 68.11
C ASP A 488 -23.16 -50.86 66.66
N ASP A 489 -22.33 -51.89 66.44
CA ASP A 489 -22.45 -52.72 65.25
C ASP A 489 -23.68 -53.63 65.44
N ASP A 490 -24.86 -53.12 65.11
CA ASP A 490 -26.03 -53.96 64.82
C ASP A 490 -25.78 -54.73 63.52
N PHE A 491 -24.97 -55.80 63.63
CA PHE A 491 -24.90 -56.88 62.65
C PHE A 491 -25.67 -58.08 63.17
N HIS A 492 -27.00 -58.01 63.08
CA HIS A 492 -27.84 -59.19 63.03
C HIS A 492 -28.95 -59.02 61.98
N SER A 493 -28.78 -59.78 60.89
CA SER A 493 -29.82 -60.32 59.99
C SER A 493 -30.57 -59.38 59.05
#